data_AF-A0A7W7EXY6-F1
#
_entry.id   AF-A0A7W7EXY6-F1
#
_cell.length_a   1.000
_cell.length_b   1.000
_cell.length_c   1.000
_cell.angle_alpha   90.00
_cell.angle_beta   90.00
_cell.angle_gamma   90.00
#
_symmetry.space_group_name_H-M   'P 1'
#
loop_
_entity.id
_entity.type
_entity.pdbx_description
1 polymer ?
#
loop_
_entity_poly.entity_id
_entity_poly.type
_entity_poly.pdbx_seq_one_letter_code
_entity_poly.pdbx_strand_id
1 'polypeptide(L)'
;MDKGKDDDPLIEAALEHLDEAERERAKARALRAEADALDAKADTEVLEAERDLEKAKGHDGDEDDDDVKVRFRHLAEHEKAKFSVDEDMTLQAIWDQAYDELEIERDERDVLQAPVEGGNPVSLMEHLALTLKQARHRDLCKRDFEIAARTGGA
;
A
#
# COMPACT_ATOMS: atom_id res chain seq x y z
N MET A 1 -60.43 -55.74 -45.59
CA MET A 1 -59.21 -55.40 -44.83
C MET A 1 -59.48 -54.05 -44.22
N ASP A 2 -59.73 -53.99 -42.91
CA ASP A 2 -59.43 -52.87 -42.01
C ASP A 2 -60.08 -53.21 -40.66
N LYS A 3 -59.28 -53.71 -39.72
CA LYS A 3 -59.68 -53.87 -38.32
C LYS A 3 -58.54 -53.36 -37.47
N GLY A 4 -58.88 -52.52 -36.50
CA GLY A 4 -58.07 -52.27 -35.32
C GLY A 4 -56.94 -51.29 -35.58
N LYS A 5 -57.30 -50.04 -35.80
CA LYS A 5 -56.47 -48.92 -35.36
C LYS A 5 -56.65 -48.87 -33.84
N ASP A 6 -55.99 -49.80 -33.15
CA ASP A 6 -56.06 -49.90 -31.70
C ASP A 6 -55.11 -48.84 -31.15
N ASP A 7 -55.71 -47.72 -30.73
CA ASP A 7 -55.15 -46.87 -29.69
C ASP A 7 -54.98 -47.76 -28.44
N ASP A 8 -53.86 -48.48 -28.37
CA ASP A 8 -53.54 -49.36 -27.27
C ASP A 8 -53.36 -48.48 -26.02
N PRO A 9 -54.24 -48.58 -25.00
CA PRO A 9 -54.20 -47.70 -23.84
C PRO A 9 -52.87 -47.80 -23.08
N LEU A 10 -52.11 -48.89 -23.28
CA LEU A 10 -50.77 -49.05 -22.74
C LEU A 10 -49.73 -48.17 -23.47
N ILE A 11 -49.90 -47.95 -24.78
CA ILE A 11 -49.03 -47.08 -25.58
C ILE A 11 -49.33 -45.61 -25.25
N GLU A 12 -50.60 -45.23 -25.13
CA GLU A 12 -51.00 -43.87 -24.73
C GLU A 12 -50.49 -43.52 -23.33
N ALA A 13 -50.67 -44.40 -22.35
CA ALA A 13 -50.13 -44.23 -21.00
C ALA A 13 -48.59 -44.17 -20.98
N ALA A 14 -47.90 -44.98 -21.81
CA ALA A 14 -46.44 -44.93 -21.92
C ALA A 14 -45.94 -43.62 -22.54
N LEU A 15 -46.68 -43.03 -23.49
CA LEU A 15 -46.37 -41.73 -24.08
C LEU A 15 -46.59 -40.59 -23.08
N GLU A 16 -47.66 -40.63 -22.27
CA GLU A 16 -47.89 -39.66 -21.18
C GLU A 16 -46.79 -39.71 -20.13
N HIS A 17 -46.38 -40.92 -19.70
CA HIS A 17 -45.26 -41.09 -18.78
C HIS A 17 -43.93 -40.59 -19.36
N LEU A 18 -43.71 -40.75 -20.67
CA LEU A 18 -42.52 -40.23 -21.33
C LEU A 18 -42.53 -38.70 -21.36
N ASP A 19 -43.65 -38.07 -21.70
CA ASP A 19 -43.80 -36.61 -21.70
C ASP A 19 -43.64 -36.03 -20.28
N GLU A 20 -44.19 -36.69 -19.26
CA GLU A 20 -43.98 -36.31 -17.86
C GLU A 20 -42.50 -36.42 -17.47
N ALA A 21 -41.84 -37.54 -17.80
CA ALA A 21 -40.42 -37.74 -17.52
C ALA A 21 -39.53 -36.73 -18.26
N GLU A 22 -39.89 -36.32 -19.48
CA GLU A 22 -39.17 -35.27 -20.22
C GLU A 22 -39.35 -33.89 -19.57
N ARG A 23 -40.56 -33.56 -19.09
CA ARG A 23 -40.82 -32.34 -18.33
C ARG A 23 -40.04 -32.32 -17.02
N GLU A 24 -39.97 -33.43 -16.30
CA GLU A 24 -39.18 -33.55 -15.07
C GLU A 24 -37.68 -33.40 -15.36
N ARG A 25 -37.17 -34.02 -16.43
CA ARG A 25 -35.78 -33.83 -16.87
C ARG A 25 -35.49 -32.39 -17.27
N ALA A 26 -36.42 -31.71 -17.93
CA ALA A 26 -36.29 -30.30 -18.27
C ALA A 26 -36.21 -29.42 -17.02
N LYS A 27 -37.06 -29.67 -16.01
CA LYS A 27 -36.99 -29.00 -14.70
C LYS A 27 -35.67 -29.25 -13.99
N ALA A 28 -35.20 -30.49 -13.94
CA ALA A 28 -33.92 -30.83 -13.33
C ALA A 28 -32.73 -30.15 -14.02
N ARG A 29 -32.77 -30.03 -15.36
CA ARG A 29 -31.76 -29.27 -16.12
C ARG A 29 -31.80 -27.78 -15.81
N ALA A 30 -32.99 -27.19 -15.69
CA ALA A 30 -33.14 -25.77 -15.34
C ALA A 30 -32.60 -25.48 -13.94
N LEU A 31 -32.93 -26.32 -12.95
CA LEU A 31 -32.40 -26.20 -11.58
C LEU A 31 -30.88 -26.33 -11.52
N ARG A 32 -30.30 -27.23 -12.34
CA ARG A 32 -28.85 -27.37 -12.42
C ARG A 32 -28.18 -26.13 -13.01
N ALA A 33 -28.73 -25.59 -14.10
CA ALA A 33 -28.24 -24.35 -14.69
C ALA A 33 -28.35 -23.16 -13.73
N GLU A 34 -29.40 -23.11 -12.91
CA GLU A 34 -29.53 -22.10 -11.85
C GLU A 34 -28.47 -22.27 -10.76
N ALA A 35 -28.19 -23.50 -10.33
CA ALA A 35 -27.12 -23.80 -9.38
C ALA A 35 -25.74 -23.40 -9.93
N ASP A 36 -25.44 -23.77 -11.20
CA ASP A 36 -24.19 -23.39 -11.87
C ASP A 36 -24.04 -21.84 -11.96
N ALA A 37 -25.14 -21.11 -12.17
CA ALA A 37 -25.13 -19.65 -12.21
C ALA A 37 -24.90 -19.02 -10.83
N LEU A 38 -25.46 -19.62 -9.77
CA LEU A 38 -25.23 -19.19 -8.39
C LEU A 38 -23.78 -19.44 -7.96
N ASP A 39 -23.20 -20.58 -8.31
CA ASP A 39 -21.80 -20.88 -8.04
C ASP A 39 -20.88 -19.88 -8.77
N ALA A 40 -21.12 -19.60 -10.06
CA ALA A 40 -20.34 -18.60 -10.80
C ALA A 40 -20.45 -17.19 -10.20
N LYS A 41 -21.62 -16.84 -9.65
CA LYS A 41 -21.81 -15.57 -8.94
C LYS A 41 -21.02 -15.55 -7.63
N ALA A 42 -21.07 -16.64 -6.85
CA ALA A 42 -20.32 -16.76 -5.61
C ALA A 42 -18.80 -16.68 -5.86
N ASP A 43 -18.29 -17.34 -6.91
CA ASP A 43 -16.88 -17.22 -7.32
C ASP A 43 -16.51 -15.76 -7.65
N THR A 44 -17.40 -15.04 -8.33
CA THR A 44 -17.19 -13.61 -8.63
C THR A 44 -17.15 -12.78 -7.35
N GLU A 45 -18.09 -12.98 -6.43
CA GLU A 45 -18.14 -12.27 -5.14
C GLU A 45 -16.91 -12.59 -4.27
N VAL A 46 -16.40 -13.82 -4.32
CA VAL A 46 -15.14 -14.20 -3.64
C VAL A 46 -13.95 -13.48 -4.26
N LEU A 47 -13.81 -13.47 -5.59
CA LEU A 47 -12.73 -12.75 -6.27
C LEU A 47 -12.77 -11.23 -5.99
N GLU A 48 -13.96 -10.63 -5.94
CA GLU A 48 -14.13 -9.23 -5.57
C GLU A 48 -13.74 -8.99 -4.10
N ALA A 49 -14.16 -9.85 -3.19
CA ALA A 49 -13.78 -9.78 -1.77
C ALA A 49 -12.27 -9.99 -1.56
N GLU A 50 -11.64 -10.91 -2.30
CA GLU A 50 -10.19 -11.13 -2.29
C GLU A 50 -9.46 -9.90 -2.82
N ARG A 51 -9.94 -9.28 -3.90
CA ARG A 51 -9.38 -8.04 -4.43
C ARG A 51 -9.53 -6.88 -3.45
N ASP A 52 -10.67 -6.77 -2.77
CA ASP A 52 -10.88 -5.72 -1.77
C ASP A 52 -10.07 -5.99 -0.50
N LEU A 53 -9.85 -7.25 -0.14
CA LEU A 53 -8.90 -7.65 0.89
C LEU A 53 -7.45 -7.33 0.47
N GLU A 54 -7.09 -7.55 -0.79
CA GLU A 54 -5.78 -7.19 -1.35
C GLU A 54 -5.59 -5.67 -1.35
N LYS A 55 -6.61 -4.87 -1.71
CA LYS A 55 -6.55 -3.40 -1.57
C LYS A 55 -6.48 -2.95 -0.12
N ALA A 56 -7.16 -3.65 0.79
CA ALA A 56 -7.12 -3.35 2.22
C ALA A 56 -5.77 -3.74 2.86
N LYS A 57 -5.11 -4.78 2.35
CA LYS A 57 -3.75 -5.19 2.74
C LYS A 57 -2.66 -4.43 2.00
N GLY A 58 -2.94 -3.95 0.80
CA GLY A 58 -2.08 -3.11 -0.03
C GLY A 58 -1.99 -1.66 0.42
N HIS A 59 -2.41 -1.34 1.64
CA HIS A 59 -1.97 -0.14 2.37
C HIS A 59 -0.80 -0.43 3.33
N ASP A 60 -0.32 -1.67 3.39
CA ASP A 60 0.86 -2.08 4.17
C ASP A 60 1.86 -2.88 3.30
N GLY A 61 1.74 -2.79 1.97
CA GLY A 61 2.48 -3.61 1.00
C GLY A 61 3.17 -2.84 -0.12
N ASP A 62 3.22 -1.52 -0.03
CA ASP A 62 4.26 -0.74 -0.71
C ASP A 62 5.42 -0.66 0.29
N GLU A 63 6.45 -1.48 0.06
CA GLU A 63 7.84 -1.02 0.20
C GLU A 63 8.10 0.05 -0.88
N ASP A 64 7.23 1.05 -0.98
CA ASP A 64 7.56 2.33 -1.59
C ASP A 64 8.55 2.94 -0.61
N ASP A 65 9.84 2.78 -0.87
CA ASP A 65 10.85 3.84 -0.78
C ASP A 65 10.37 5.08 0.04
N ASP A 66 10.12 4.92 1.36
CA ASP A 66 9.91 6.05 2.31
C ASP A 66 11.24 6.81 2.53
N ASP A 67 12.22 6.50 1.68
CA ASP A 67 13.48 7.15 1.45
C ASP A 67 13.27 8.59 0.96
N VAL A 68 13.23 9.51 1.92
CA VAL A 68 13.25 10.94 1.67
C VAL A 68 14.67 11.39 1.37
N LYS A 69 14.86 11.93 0.17
CA LYS A 69 16.11 12.59 -0.19
C LYS A 69 16.32 13.88 0.61
N VAL A 70 17.33 13.87 1.48
CA VAL A 70 17.75 15.01 2.31
C VAL A 70 19.01 15.67 1.76
N ARG A 71 19.24 16.93 2.13
CA ARG A 71 20.41 17.72 1.73
C ARG A 71 21.06 18.28 2.98
N PHE A 72 22.33 17.97 3.16
CA PHE A 72 23.14 18.45 4.27
C PHE A 72 24.21 19.41 3.78
N ARG A 73 24.47 20.44 4.60
CA ARG A 73 25.55 21.38 4.37
C ARG A 73 26.32 21.62 5.67
N HIS A 74 27.62 21.39 5.66
CA HIS A 74 28.48 21.83 6.74
C HIS A 74 28.91 23.28 6.52
N LEU A 75 28.64 24.17 7.47
CA LEU A 75 28.88 25.61 7.28
C LEU A 75 30.36 26.00 7.43
N ALA A 76 31.12 25.32 8.28
CA ALA A 76 32.55 25.61 8.48
C ALA A 76 33.43 25.00 7.37
N GLU A 77 33.33 23.68 7.17
CA GLU A 77 34.02 22.96 6.09
C GLU A 77 33.52 23.28 4.67
N HIS A 78 32.37 23.97 4.53
CA HIS A 78 31.71 24.25 3.24
C HIS A 78 31.27 23.02 2.42
N GLU A 79 31.37 21.82 2.98
CA GLU A 79 30.98 20.55 2.37
C GLU A 79 29.45 20.37 2.27
N LYS A 80 29.02 19.55 1.30
CA LYS A 80 27.60 19.29 1.02
C LYS A 80 27.36 17.84 0.61
N ALA A 81 26.38 17.20 1.25
CA ALA A 81 25.96 15.84 0.96
C ALA A 81 24.48 15.79 0.59
N LYS A 82 24.11 14.79 -0.21
CA LYS A 82 22.71 14.49 -0.55
C LYS A 82 22.53 12.99 -0.57
N PHE A 83 21.70 12.49 0.33
CA PHE A 83 21.45 11.07 0.49
C PHE A 83 19.96 10.83 0.81
N SER A 84 19.53 9.58 0.65
CA SER A 84 18.18 9.14 0.99
C SER A 84 18.16 8.61 2.42
N VAL A 85 17.08 8.90 3.15
CA VAL A 85 16.85 8.40 4.50
C VAL A 85 15.39 8.02 4.68
N ASP A 86 15.14 6.97 5.44
CA ASP A 86 13.80 6.56 5.85
C ASP A 86 13.14 7.65 6.74
N GLU A 87 11.86 7.93 6.51
CA GLU A 87 11.10 8.94 7.27
C GLU A 87 10.99 8.65 8.78
N ASP A 88 11.12 7.39 9.19
CA ASP A 88 11.12 6.94 10.58
C ASP A 88 12.50 6.99 11.23
N MET A 89 13.57 7.31 10.49
CA MET A 89 14.87 7.62 11.10
C MET A 89 14.79 8.89 11.98
N THR A 90 15.45 8.81 13.13
CA THR A 90 15.58 9.96 14.04
C THR A 90 16.49 11.03 13.46
N LEU A 91 16.24 12.29 13.81
CA LEU A 91 17.12 13.40 13.44
C LEU A 91 18.56 13.19 13.93
N GLN A 92 18.76 12.51 15.08
CA GLN A 92 20.08 12.09 15.53
C GLN A 92 20.76 11.14 14.52
N ALA A 93 20.08 10.07 14.11
CA ALA A 93 20.63 9.08 13.20
C ALA A 93 20.94 9.69 11.81
N ILE A 94 20.05 10.56 11.31
CA ILE A 94 20.26 11.28 10.05
C ILE A 94 21.48 12.21 10.16
N TRP A 95 21.65 12.87 11.31
CA TRP A 95 22.82 13.73 11.54
C TRP A 95 24.11 12.94 11.64
N ASP A 96 24.10 11.78 12.29
CA ASP A 96 25.24 10.89 12.37
C ASP A 96 25.65 10.40 10.96
N GLN A 97 24.68 9.94 10.18
CA GLN A 97 24.91 9.54 8.78
C GLN A 97 25.42 10.69 7.91
N ALA A 98 25.02 11.93 8.18
CA ALA A 98 25.53 13.07 7.44
C ALA A 98 27.05 13.25 7.57
N TYR A 99 27.66 12.93 8.73
CA TYR A 99 29.12 13.00 8.87
C TYR A 99 29.84 11.95 8.02
N ASP A 100 29.27 10.74 7.94
CA ASP A 100 29.79 9.68 7.08
C ASP A 100 29.71 10.08 5.60
N GLU A 101 28.58 10.65 5.17
CA GLU A 101 28.34 11.07 3.78
C GLU A 101 29.10 12.34 3.38
N LEU A 102 29.42 13.20 4.34
CA LEU A 102 30.25 14.39 4.13
C LEU A 102 31.75 14.07 4.20
N GLU A 103 32.13 12.86 4.61
CA GLU A 103 33.53 12.42 4.81
C GLU A 103 34.34 13.35 5.75
N ILE A 104 33.69 13.87 6.80
CA ILE A 104 34.30 14.79 7.78
C ILE A 104 34.20 14.22 9.21
N GLU A 105 35.14 14.63 10.06
CA GLU A 105 35.13 14.26 11.48
C GLU A 105 34.07 15.05 12.25
N ARG A 106 33.37 14.38 13.16
CA ARG A 106 32.35 15.01 14.00
C ARG A 106 32.97 15.87 15.11
N ASP A 107 32.62 17.15 15.16
CA ASP A 107 32.95 18.04 16.28
C ASP A 107 31.81 18.06 17.30
N GLU A 108 32.14 17.92 18.59
CA GLU A 108 31.16 17.94 19.69
C GLU A 108 30.43 19.28 19.85
N ARG A 109 30.96 20.35 19.25
CA ARG A 109 30.39 21.70 19.28
C ARG A 109 29.46 21.95 18.10
N ASP A 110 29.33 21.02 17.17
CA ASP A 110 28.44 21.20 16.04
C ASP A 110 26.97 21.16 16.46
N VAL A 111 26.17 21.94 15.73
CA VAL A 111 24.74 22.10 15.95
C VAL A 111 24.01 21.74 14.67
N LEU A 112 23.10 20.78 14.76
CA LEU A 112 22.15 20.50 13.69
C LEU A 112 21.06 21.57 13.67
N GLN A 113 20.84 22.19 12.52
CA GLN A 113 19.79 23.19 12.33
C GLN A 113 19.09 23.03 10.97
N ALA A 114 17.85 23.50 10.88
CA ALA A 114 17.12 23.62 9.63
C ALA A 114 17.17 25.07 9.12
N PRO A 115 17.52 25.31 7.84
CA PRO A 115 17.50 26.64 7.28
C PRO A 115 16.04 27.13 7.12
N VAL A 116 15.80 28.41 7.40
CA VAL A 116 14.51 29.08 7.19
C VAL A 116 14.70 30.18 6.17
N GLU A 117 13.85 30.21 5.14
CA GLU A 117 13.91 31.24 4.10
C GLU A 117 13.64 32.63 4.69
N GLY A 118 14.63 33.52 4.63
CA GLY A 118 14.51 34.90 5.12
C GLY A 118 14.49 35.05 6.65
N GLY A 119 14.85 34.00 7.41
CA GLY A 119 14.84 34.00 8.87
C GLY A 119 16.11 33.42 9.49
N ASN A 120 16.11 33.34 10.83
CA ASN A 120 17.14 32.62 11.57
C ASN A 120 16.89 31.11 11.44
N PRO A 121 17.94 30.28 11.28
CA PRO A 121 17.79 28.84 11.25
C PRO A 121 17.23 28.31 12.59
N VAL A 122 16.46 27.22 12.51
CA VAL A 122 15.87 26.56 13.68
C VAL A 122 16.83 25.49 14.16
N SER A 123 17.31 25.61 15.41
CA SER A 123 18.10 24.56 16.05
C SER A 123 17.24 23.31 16.26
N LEU A 124 17.75 22.16 15.83
CA LEU A 124 17.09 20.86 15.99
C LEU A 124 17.63 20.06 17.18
N MET A 125 18.56 20.63 17.95
CA MET A 125 19.26 19.95 19.04
C MET A 125 18.34 19.43 20.15
N GLU A 126 17.24 20.13 20.45
CA GLU A 126 16.25 19.71 21.45
C GLU A 126 15.24 18.68 20.88
N HIS A 127 15.36 18.35 19.60
CA HIS A 127 14.42 17.53 18.84
C HIS A 127 15.07 16.30 18.21
N LEU A 128 16.33 15.99 18.55
CA LEU A 128 17.11 14.91 17.94
C LEU A 128 16.46 13.53 18.06
N ALA A 129 15.63 13.32 19.08
CA ALA A 129 14.86 12.09 19.29
C ALA A 129 13.61 11.95 18.41
N LEU A 130 13.18 13.02 17.72
CA LEU A 130 12.05 12.95 16.79
C LEU A 130 12.48 12.27 15.49
N THR A 131 11.56 11.55 14.87
CA THR A 131 11.75 11.06 13.50
C THR A 131 11.65 12.20 12.50
N LEU A 132 12.19 12.03 11.28
CA LEU A 132 12.07 13.03 10.21
C LEU A 132 10.59 13.36 9.94
N LYS A 133 9.73 12.33 9.89
CA LYS A 133 8.27 12.48 9.76
C LYS A 133 7.67 13.37 10.84
N GLN A 134 8.03 13.12 12.10
CA GLN A 134 7.53 13.88 13.25
C GLN A 134 8.03 15.33 13.24
N ALA A 135 9.30 15.55 12.88
CA ALA A 135 9.87 16.89 12.81
C ALA A 135 9.23 17.72 11.68
N ARG A 136 8.96 17.11 10.53
CA ARG A 136 8.23 17.74 9.41
C ARG A 136 6.79 18.07 9.78
N HIS A 137 6.07 17.17 10.46
CA HIS A 137 4.69 17.42 10.92
C HIS A 137 4.61 18.57 11.94
N ARG A 138 5.71 18.88 12.63
CA ARG A 138 5.80 20.02 13.56
C ARG A 138 6.35 21.30 12.91
N ASP A 139 6.49 21.32 11.58
CA ASP A 139 7.08 22.43 10.82
C ASP A 139 8.49 22.84 11.29
N LEU A 140 9.24 21.91 11.91
CA LEU A 140 10.60 22.18 12.40
C LEU A 140 11.64 22.15 11.28
N CYS A 141 11.42 21.30 10.28
CA CYS A 141 12.33 21.13 9.15
C CYS A 141 11.59 20.67 7.90
N LYS A 142 12.25 20.81 6.74
CA LYS A 142 11.79 20.25 5.46
C LYS A 142 12.69 19.09 5.06
N ARG A 143 13.58 19.31 4.08
CA ARG A 143 14.57 18.34 3.58
C ARG A 143 16.00 18.87 3.60
N ASP A 144 16.16 20.11 4.02
CA ASP A 144 17.44 20.81 4.06
C ASP A 144 17.89 20.90 5.52
N PHE A 145 19.16 20.58 5.74
CA PHE A 145 19.80 20.62 7.03
C PHE A 145 21.17 21.29 6.91
N GLU A 146 21.56 21.97 7.98
CA GLU A 146 22.86 22.59 8.10
C GLU A 146 23.52 22.12 9.40
N ILE A 147 24.82 21.88 9.32
CA ILE A 147 25.68 21.65 10.47
C ILE A 147 26.44 22.95 10.69
N ALA A 148 26.06 23.66 11.74
CA ALA A 148 26.74 24.87 12.16
C ALA A 148 27.73 24.52 13.27
N ALA A 149 29.01 24.76 13.05
CA ALA A 149 29.95 24.83 14.17
C ALA A 149 29.45 25.91 15.12
N ARG A 150 29.36 25.63 16.42
CA ARG A 150 29.09 26.65 17.43
C ARG A 150 30.26 27.63 17.46
N THR A 151 30.24 28.59 16.55
CA THR A 151 31.18 29.68 16.51
C THR A 151 30.89 30.57 17.71
N GLY A 152 31.64 30.32 18.77
CA GLY A 152 31.85 31.31 19.82
C GLY A 152 32.62 32.49 19.23
N GLY A 153 31.88 33.50 18.77
CA GLY A 153 32.26 34.91 18.73
C GLY A 153 33.46 35.33 17.87
N ALA A 154 33.17 36.21 16.91
CA ALA A 154 33.97 37.43 16.71
C ALA A 154 33.01 38.58 16.37
#